data_AF-A0A970CL78-F1
#
_entry.id   AF-A0A970CL78-F1
#
_cell.length_a   1.000
_cell.length_b   1.000
_cell.length_c   1.000
_cell.angle_alpha   90.00
_cell.angle_beta   90.00
_cell.angle_gamma   90.00
#
_symmetry.space_group_name_H-M   'P 1'
#
loop_
_entity.id
_entity.type
_entity.pdbx_description
1 polymer ?
#
loop_
_entity_poly.entity_id
_entity_poly.type
_entity_poly.pdbx_seq_one_letter_code
_entity_poly.pdbx_strand_id
1 'polypeptide(L)'
;MPKFSQIKNNIASNNRIWLAFWILVIINIYAFISLGRGFSWLVTFSFLLLAFLGIGIINILAKEEKVTEELISLTDIISNVDGIMDEITPLCDDVFAKETVKSIDPIIDNLRQEFAKGLAWLWENIDEFIKSVGNNRDDLEAVLQLFFSLNEDKFRLVDEFQNSITAIDNIILQINRTKTEDFALLKESLNNQKDYLLTSLENEKDVFYQHIYKILKEQQELDPDINLIEHFNTFKLGDQFVALINKSLQEKLEDFHDNAIKNLEDFSSDVVGRMQKNTTDLLNVFRDNQGILERLQHESKGESKLLLKRIEELIHNNQTLQDDASQILVTLAWQDILVEKRWGEAKEKLYLVRDFVQNSVEEEVLNYIKEVVEKEVPSLSYMVKHAEGTVFYKSLLDAELIYQVYTGNQLKDTIEDGVKVLLQYIRPLELIVNSSIRLNEQGLQKRKDLRKRARSEELNNIFNKINELLAEDDLRLEGKLTDVFPRDFFAFCNSPYIKKKPDNLNSAAWSLFISLVEKESSDDIYLLIGLLLIAHNIRNKYVHPLRNSFLELEDEADVELMRYVTYKVINLIINNELKGTASLSYKYK
;
A
#
# COMPACT_ATOMS: atom_id res chain seq x y z
N MET A 1 -10.80 48.35 73.56
CA MET A 1 -11.16 48.26 72.12
C MET A 1 -11.99 47.04 71.67
N PRO A 2 -12.45 46.07 72.49
CA PRO A 2 -13.25 44.93 71.96
C PRO A 2 -14.77 45.19 71.83
N LYS A 3 -15.31 46.27 72.42
CA LYS A 3 -16.77 46.54 72.41
C LYS A 3 -17.27 47.14 71.08
N PHE A 4 -16.43 47.87 70.34
CA PHE A 4 -16.84 48.56 69.11
C PHE A 4 -17.00 47.60 67.91
N SER A 5 -16.13 46.59 67.81
CA SER A 5 -16.21 45.55 66.78
C SER A 5 -17.42 44.63 66.97
N GLN A 6 -17.75 44.27 68.21
CA GLN A 6 -18.98 43.52 68.52
C GLN A 6 -20.25 44.30 68.16
N ILE A 7 -20.28 45.61 68.45
CA ILE A 7 -21.41 46.47 68.06
C ILE A 7 -21.52 46.57 66.53
N LYS A 8 -20.40 46.72 65.80
CA LYS A 8 -20.39 46.76 64.33
C LYS A 8 -20.93 45.46 63.72
N ASN A 9 -20.47 44.29 64.18
CA ASN A 9 -20.95 43.00 63.67
C ASN A 9 -22.42 42.73 63.99
N ASN A 10 -22.90 43.18 65.16
CA ASN A 10 -24.32 43.07 65.51
C ASN A 10 -25.21 44.04 64.72
N ILE A 11 -24.68 45.19 64.28
CA ILE A 11 -25.40 46.14 63.40
C ILE A 11 -25.44 45.61 61.96
N ALA A 12 -24.33 45.05 61.47
CA ALA A 12 -24.26 44.48 60.13
C ALA A 12 -25.21 43.29 59.95
N SER A 13 -25.29 42.39 60.94
CA SER A 13 -26.15 41.20 60.85
C SER A 13 -27.65 41.50 60.94
N ASN A 14 -28.06 42.64 61.52
CA ASN A 14 -29.48 42.95 61.73
C ASN A 14 -29.79 44.46 61.69
N ASN A 15 -29.41 45.11 60.58
CA ASN A 15 -29.56 46.55 60.37
C ASN A 15 -31.00 47.06 60.60
N ARG A 16 -32.02 46.30 60.17
CA ARG A 16 -33.44 46.67 60.33
C ARG A 16 -33.87 46.76 61.80
N ILE A 17 -33.36 45.90 62.67
CA ILE A 17 -33.68 45.88 64.11
C ILE A 17 -33.03 47.08 64.80
N TRP A 18 -31.79 47.42 64.44
CA TRP A 18 -31.09 48.58 64.97
C TRP A 18 -31.71 49.91 64.55
N LEU A 19 -32.15 50.02 63.29
CA LEU A 19 -32.94 51.17 62.82
C LEU A 19 -34.24 51.32 63.62
N ALA A 20 -34.99 50.23 63.82
CA ALA A 20 -36.22 50.24 64.59
C ALA A 20 -35.99 50.63 66.06
N PHE A 21 -34.93 50.12 66.70
CA PHE A 21 -34.56 50.46 68.07
C PHE A 21 -34.24 51.96 68.24
N TRP A 22 -33.42 52.52 67.36
CA TRP A 22 -33.06 53.94 67.43
C TRP A 22 -34.24 54.87 67.16
N ILE A 23 -35.11 54.52 66.21
CA ILE A 23 -36.36 55.26 65.98
C ILE A 23 -37.23 55.24 67.25
N LEU A 24 -37.35 54.08 67.91
CA LEU A 24 -38.10 53.95 69.17
C LEU A 24 -37.52 54.79 70.30
N VAL A 25 -36.19 54.82 70.46
CA VAL A 25 -35.52 55.66 71.47
C VAL A 25 -35.81 57.14 71.20
N ILE A 26 -35.68 57.57 69.95
CA ILE A 26 -35.91 58.96 69.53
C ILE A 26 -37.38 59.36 69.77
N ILE A 27 -38.35 58.51 69.42
CA ILE A 27 -39.79 58.75 69.65
C ILE A 27 -40.09 58.85 71.15
N ASN A 28 -39.49 58.00 71.99
CA ASN A 28 -39.72 58.03 73.44
C ASN A 28 -39.15 59.29 74.09
N ILE A 29 -37.96 59.75 73.68
CA ILE A 29 -37.37 61.00 74.18
C ILE A 29 -38.23 62.19 73.72
N TYR A 30 -38.72 62.17 72.47
CA TYR A 30 -39.65 63.20 71.98
C TYR A 30 -40.95 63.26 72.80
N ALA A 31 -41.56 62.10 73.08
CA ALA A 31 -42.78 62.03 73.88
C ALA A 31 -42.56 62.58 75.30
N PHE A 32 -41.44 62.22 75.94
CA PHE A 32 -41.07 62.72 77.26
C PHE A 32 -40.90 64.24 77.29
N ILE A 33 -40.21 64.81 76.30
CA ILE A 33 -40.00 66.26 76.20
C ILE A 33 -41.30 67.00 75.86
N SER A 34 -42.10 66.45 74.95
CA SER A 34 -43.38 67.06 74.53
C SER A 34 -44.42 67.06 75.67
N LEU A 35 -44.42 66.05 76.54
CA LEU A 35 -45.30 65.99 77.72
C LEU A 35 -44.82 66.91 78.86
N GLY A 36 -43.50 67.07 79.04
CA GLY A 36 -42.93 67.84 80.15
C GLY A 36 -42.85 69.36 79.95
N ARG A 37 -42.79 69.86 78.71
CA ARG A 37 -42.58 71.31 78.42
C ARG A 37 -43.53 71.91 77.39
N GLY A 38 -44.47 71.13 76.86
CA GLY A 38 -45.43 71.56 75.83
C GLY A 38 -44.88 71.42 74.40
N PHE A 39 -45.81 71.33 73.44
CA PHE A 39 -45.51 71.08 72.03
C PHE A 39 -44.87 72.31 71.37
N SER A 40 -43.70 72.13 70.74
CA SER A 40 -43.00 73.17 69.98
C SER A 40 -42.51 72.63 68.64
N TRP A 41 -42.82 73.36 67.57
CA TRP A 41 -42.46 72.98 66.20
C TRP A 41 -40.94 72.84 65.99
N LEU A 42 -40.14 73.66 66.69
CA LEU A 42 -38.68 73.60 66.65
C LEU A 42 -38.14 72.29 67.25
N VAL A 43 -38.81 71.77 68.28
CA VAL A 43 -38.44 70.48 68.89
C VAL A 43 -38.71 69.36 67.91
N THR A 44 -39.89 69.31 67.30
CA THR A 44 -40.24 68.29 66.29
C THR A 44 -39.27 68.28 65.11
N PHE A 45 -38.86 69.45 64.61
CA PHE A 45 -37.89 69.55 63.52
C PHE A 45 -36.49 69.04 63.91
N SER A 46 -36.01 69.39 65.12
CA SER A 46 -34.71 68.89 65.61
C SER A 46 -34.69 67.37 65.77
N PHE A 47 -35.83 66.76 66.15
CA PHE A 47 -35.97 65.31 66.29
C PHE A 47 -35.97 64.58 64.94
N LEU A 48 -36.63 65.14 63.92
CA LEU A 48 -36.58 64.60 62.55
C LEU A 48 -35.16 64.64 61.98
N LEU A 49 -34.42 65.72 62.23
CA LEU A 49 -33.03 65.86 61.78
C LEU A 49 -32.12 64.82 62.45
N LEU A 50 -32.29 64.61 63.76
CA LEU A 50 -31.56 63.58 64.52
C LEU A 50 -31.88 62.16 64.03
N ALA A 51 -33.14 61.87 63.72
CA ALA A 51 -33.55 60.58 63.14
C ALA A 51 -32.88 60.34 61.79
N PHE A 52 -32.85 61.36 60.91
CA PHE A 52 -32.24 61.25 59.59
C PHE A 52 -30.71 61.04 59.66
N LEU A 53 -30.04 61.78 60.55
CA LEU A 53 -28.60 61.60 60.80
C LEU A 53 -28.29 60.23 61.40
N GLY A 54 -29.12 59.74 62.32
CA GLY A 54 -28.99 58.40 62.91
C GLY A 54 -29.10 57.28 61.87
N ILE A 55 -30.09 57.37 60.97
CA ILE A 55 -30.27 56.43 59.86
C ILE A 55 -29.04 56.47 58.92
N GLY A 56 -28.53 57.67 58.61
CA GLY A 56 -27.35 57.85 57.77
C GLY A 56 -26.09 57.18 58.35
N ILE A 57 -25.84 57.34 59.65
CA ILE A 57 -24.68 56.74 60.32
C ILE A 57 -24.77 55.21 60.34
N ILE A 58 -25.96 54.65 60.59
CA ILE A 58 -26.15 53.19 60.58
C ILE A 58 -25.91 52.62 59.18
N ASN A 59 -26.38 53.27 58.12
CA ASN A 59 -26.14 52.85 56.74
C ASN A 59 -24.67 52.91 56.33
N ILE A 60 -23.90 53.88 56.85
CA ILE A 60 -22.45 53.95 56.61
C ILE A 60 -21.73 52.83 57.36
N LEU A 61 -22.13 52.51 58.59
CA LEU A 61 -21.54 51.44 59.40
C LEU A 61 -21.89 50.03 58.89
N ALA A 62 -23.04 49.86 58.24
CA ALA A 62 -23.51 48.61 57.65
C ALA A 62 -23.01 48.37 56.22
N LYS A 63 -22.33 49.33 55.61
CA LYS A 63 -21.75 49.15 54.27
C LYS A 63 -20.50 48.29 54.41
N GLU A 64 -20.64 46.99 54.13
CA GLU A 64 -19.50 46.13 53.86
C GLU A 64 -18.68 46.73 52.73
N GLU A 65 -17.35 46.65 52.88
CA GLU A 65 -16.39 46.95 51.84
C GLU A 65 -16.65 45.92 50.73
N LYS A 66 -17.48 46.27 49.75
CA LYS A 66 -17.58 45.53 48.49
C LYS A 66 -16.25 45.73 47.76
N VAL A 67 -15.27 44.93 48.14
CA VAL A 67 -14.18 44.58 47.25
C VAL A 67 -14.84 43.97 46.02
N THR A 68 -14.46 44.47 44.86
CA THR A 68 -14.87 44.04 43.53
C THR A 68 -14.78 42.51 43.37
N GLU A 69 -15.87 41.80 43.67
CA GLU A 69 -16.04 40.35 43.42
C GLU A 69 -16.00 39.99 41.92
N GLU A 70 -16.34 40.92 41.03
CA GLU A 70 -16.40 40.62 39.58
C GLU A 70 -15.03 40.61 38.87
N LEU A 71 -13.97 41.24 39.43
CA LEU A 71 -12.64 41.22 38.81
C LEU A 71 -11.70 40.14 39.39
N ILE A 72 -11.97 39.71 40.62
CA ILE A 72 -11.22 38.65 41.30
C ILE A 72 -11.64 37.28 40.75
N SER A 73 -12.91 37.09 40.36
CA SER A 73 -13.38 35.80 39.83
C SER A 73 -12.73 35.41 38.50
N LEU A 74 -12.73 36.25 37.47
CA LEU A 74 -12.23 35.84 36.15
C LEU A 74 -10.72 35.65 36.09
N THR A 75 -9.96 36.47 36.80
CA THR A 75 -8.48 36.43 36.76
C THR A 75 -7.94 35.22 37.52
N ASP A 76 -8.56 34.88 38.66
CA ASP A 76 -8.21 33.70 39.45
C ASP A 76 -8.68 32.40 38.78
N ILE A 77 -9.84 32.41 38.10
CA ILE A 77 -10.32 31.30 37.26
C ILE A 77 -9.32 30.99 36.13
N ILE A 78 -8.88 32.01 35.38
CA ILE A 78 -7.92 31.82 34.29
C ILE A 78 -6.58 31.32 34.84
N SER A 79 -6.09 31.90 35.94
CA SER A 79 -4.82 31.49 36.56
C SER A 79 -4.82 30.05 37.08
N ASN A 80 -5.94 29.55 37.59
CA ASN A 80 -6.05 28.16 38.09
C ASN A 80 -6.18 27.15 36.95
N VAL A 81 -6.94 27.46 35.89
CA VAL A 81 -7.06 26.60 34.71
C VAL A 81 -5.73 26.53 33.96
N ASP A 82 -5.05 27.66 33.78
CA ASP A 82 -3.74 27.72 33.13
C ASP A 82 -2.69 26.91 33.93
N GLY A 83 -2.68 27.01 35.26
CA GLY A 83 -1.77 26.23 36.12
C GLY A 83 -1.97 24.71 36.03
N ILE A 84 -3.21 24.24 35.86
CA ILE A 84 -3.50 22.82 35.66
C ILE A 84 -3.09 22.35 34.26
N MET A 85 -3.29 23.21 33.25
CA MET A 85 -2.85 22.92 31.89
C MET A 85 -1.32 22.85 31.79
N ASP A 86 -0.60 23.72 32.51
CA ASP A 86 0.87 23.70 32.60
C ASP A 86 1.40 22.37 33.19
N GLU A 87 0.62 21.67 34.01
CA GLU A 87 0.96 20.33 34.52
C GLU A 87 0.55 19.19 33.55
N ILE A 88 -0.60 19.30 32.89
CA ILE A 88 -1.15 18.24 32.02
C ILE A 88 -0.43 18.17 30.67
N THR A 89 -0.16 19.31 30.05
CA THR A 89 0.46 19.39 28.71
C THR A 89 1.78 18.63 28.61
N PRO A 90 2.78 18.82 29.49
CA PRO A 90 4.05 18.09 29.39
C PRO A 90 3.91 16.59 29.61
N LEU A 91 2.96 16.15 30.46
CA LEU A 91 2.69 14.72 30.66
C LEU A 91 2.07 14.08 29.41
N CYS A 92 1.13 14.77 28.77
CA CYS A 92 0.50 14.32 27.54
C CYS A 92 1.48 14.34 26.37
N ASP A 93 2.35 15.34 26.25
CA ASP A 93 3.38 15.40 25.22
C ASP A 93 4.38 14.23 25.33
N ASP A 94 4.79 13.87 26.54
CA ASP A 94 5.73 12.77 26.77
C ASP A 94 5.09 11.41 26.47
N VAL A 95 3.80 11.26 26.77
CA VAL A 95 2.98 10.10 26.38
C VAL A 95 2.80 10.02 24.87
N PHE A 96 2.48 11.14 24.22
CA PHE A 96 2.31 11.24 22.78
C PHE A 96 3.59 10.81 22.05
N ALA A 97 4.75 11.34 22.45
CA ALA A 97 6.03 10.98 21.86
C ALA A 97 6.35 9.49 22.03
N LYS A 98 6.04 8.89 23.19
CA LYS A 98 6.27 7.46 23.43
C LYS A 98 5.34 6.57 22.62
N GLU A 99 4.05 6.83 22.59
CA GLU A 99 3.09 5.98 21.89
C GLU A 99 3.18 6.11 20.37
N THR A 100 3.49 7.30 19.85
CA THR A 100 3.77 7.49 18.41
C THR A 100 5.01 6.73 17.96
N VAL A 101 6.14 6.87 18.65
CA VAL A 101 7.37 6.09 18.35
C VAL A 101 7.11 4.60 18.44
N LYS A 102 6.47 4.14 19.51
CA LYS A 102 6.19 2.72 19.74
C LYS A 102 5.28 2.10 18.67
N SER A 103 4.37 2.88 18.08
CA SER A 103 3.37 2.37 17.13
C SER A 103 3.80 2.55 15.67
N ILE A 104 4.45 3.67 15.33
CA ILE A 104 4.74 4.08 13.96
C ILE A 104 6.12 3.56 13.49
N ASP A 105 7.15 3.65 14.33
CA ASP A 105 8.53 3.31 13.93
C ASP A 105 8.69 1.83 13.53
N PRO A 106 8.09 0.85 14.23
CA PRO A 106 8.18 -0.55 13.81
C PRO A 106 7.58 -0.81 12.43
N ILE A 107 6.50 -0.09 12.08
CA ILE A 107 5.82 -0.23 10.78
C ILE A 107 6.69 0.35 9.68
N ILE A 108 7.25 1.55 9.90
CA ILE A 108 8.15 2.20 8.95
C ILE A 108 9.42 1.39 8.76
N ASP A 109 10.03 0.88 9.83
CA ASP A 109 11.23 0.06 9.74
C ASP A 109 10.94 -1.27 9.02
N ASN A 110 9.76 -1.86 9.23
CA ASN A 110 9.36 -3.06 8.49
C ASN A 110 9.19 -2.76 6.99
N LEU A 111 8.40 -1.73 6.65
CA LEU A 111 8.22 -1.29 5.26
C LEU A 111 9.56 -0.94 4.60
N ARG A 112 10.44 -0.23 5.30
CA ARG A 112 11.79 0.10 4.81
C ARG A 112 12.61 -1.15 4.54
N GLN A 113 12.60 -2.12 5.46
CA GLN A 113 13.35 -3.36 5.27
C GLN A 113 12.80 -4.20 4.11
N GLU A 114 11.48 -4.32 3.98
CA GLU A 114 10.83 -5.07 2.90
C GLU A 114 11.12 -4.44 1.54
N PHE A 115 10.93 -3.13 1.41
CA PHE A 115 11.21 -2.42 0.15
C PHE A 115 12.70 -2.33 -0.17
N ALA A 116 13.57 -2.12 0.83
CA ALA A 116 15.01 -2.14 0.59
C ALA A 116 15.49 -3.51 0.10
N LYS A 117 14.91 -4.62 0.59
CA LYS A 117 15.19 -5.97 0.07
C LYS A 117 14.72 -6.12 -1.38
N GLY A 118 13.51 -5.65 -1.71
CA GLY A 118 13.00 -5.67 -3.08
C GLY A 118 13.84 -4.83 -4.05
N LEU A 119 14.23 -3.63 -3.62
CA LEU A 119 15.09 -2.73 -4.38
C LEU A 119 16.50 -3.30 -4.57
N ALA A 120 17.10 -3.86 -3.51
CA ALA A 120 18.41 -4.53 -3.59
C ALA A 120 18.38 -5.71 -4.57
N TRP A 121 17.28 -6.47 -4.59
CA TRP A 121 17.11 -7.57 -5.54
C TRP A 121 17.01 -7.06 -7.00
N LEU A 122 16.24 -6.00 -7.26
CA LEU A 122 16.15 -5.38 -8.59
C LEU A 122 17.55 -4.96 -9.08
N TRP A 123 18.35 -4.39 -8.19
CA TRP A 123 19.71 -3.96 -8.48
C TRP A 123 20.70 -5.12 -8.64
N GLU A 124 20.49 -6.28 -8.03
CA GLU A 124 21.42 -7.43 -8.12
C GLU A 124 21.57 -7.94 -9.57
N ASN A 125 20.44 -8.08 -10.29
CA ASN A 125 20.47 -8.51 -11.69
C ASN A 125 21.08 -7.46 -12.62
N ILE A 126 20.85 -6.17 -12.31
CA ILE A 126 21.45 -5.06 -13.05
C ILE A 126 22.96 -4.99 -12.76
N ASP A 127 23.41 -5.25 -11.53
CA ASP A 127 24.84 -5.22 -11.17
C ASP A 127 25.64 -6.28 -11.93
N GLU A 128 25.14 -7.51 -12.04
CA GLU A 128 25.77 -8.57 -12.84
C GLU A 128 25.87 -8.15 -14.31
N PHE A 129 24.80 -7.59 -14.86
CA PHE A 129 24.78 -7.11 -16.23
C PHE A 129 25.74 -5.93 -16.45
N ILE A 130 25.75 -4.92 -15.58
CA ILE A 130 26.64 -3.77 -15.68
C ILE A 130 28.10 -4.19 -15.58
N LYS A 131 28.41 -5.21 -14.78
CA LYS A 131 29.75 -5.80 -14.76
C LYS A 131 30.12 -6.43 -16.11
N SER A 132 29.21 -7.16 -16.75
CA SER A 132 29.42 -7.72 -18.09
C SER A 132 29.57 -6.62 -19.15
N VAL A 133 28.79 -5.54 -19.07
CA VAL A 133 28.92 -4.37 -19.94
C VAL A 133 30.28 -3.70 -19.75
N GLY A 134 30.74 -3.54 -18.50
CA GLY A 134 32.07 -3.00 -18.19
C GLY A 134 33.21 -3.84 -18.76
N ASN A 135 33.15 -5.16 -18.62
CA ASN A 135 34.14 -6.06 -19.22
C ASN A 135 34.16 -5.96 -20.75
N ASN A 136 32.98 -5.94 -21.39
CA ASN A 136 32.91 -5.78 -22.84
C ASN A 136 33.43 -4.42 -23.27
N ARG A 137 33.12 -3.34 -22.54
CA ARG A 137 33.67 -2.00 -22.76
C ARG A 137 35.19 -1.99 -22.75
N ASP A 138 35.82 -2.65 -21.78
CA ASP A 138 37.29 -2.77 -21.71
C ASP A 138 37.85 -3.57 -22.90
N ASP A 139 37.15 -4.62 -23.33
CA ASP A 139 37.51 -5.39 -24.52
C ASP A 139 37.36 -4.57 -25.82
N LEU A 140 36.32 -3.72 -25.94
CA LEU A 140 36.12 -2.81 -27.06
C LEU A 140 37.27 -1.78 -27.12
N GLU A 141 37.66 -1.21 -25.98
CA GLU A 141 38.77 -0.25 -25.90
C GLU A 141 40.12 -0.90 -26.25
N ALA A 142 40.36 -2.14 -25.80
CA ALA A 142 41.58 -2.87 -26.13
C ALA A 142 41.73 -3.11 -27.65
N VAL A 143 40.63 -3.34 -28.37
CA VAL A 143 40.66 -3.55 -29.83
C VAL A 143 41.05 -2.31 -30.60
N LEU A 144 40.74 -1.11 -30.09
CA LEU A 144 41.16 0.14 -30.73
C LEU A 144 42.67 0.22 -30.94
N GLN A 145 43.45 -0.35 -30.02
CA GLN A 145 44.92 -0.35 -30.10
C GLN A 145 45.48 -1.26 -31.19
N LEU A 146 44.65 -2.13 -31.79
CA LEU A 146 45.06 -3.10 -32.81
C LEU A 146 44.89 -2.55 -34.24
N PHE A 147 44.31 -1.37 -34.42
CA PHE A 147 44.16 -0.73 -35.73
C PHE A 147 45.44 0.05 -36.10
N PHE A 148 46.25 -0.50 -37.00
CA PHE A 148 47.54 0.08 -37.43
C PHE A 148 47.47 0.90 -38.72
N SER A 149 46.44 0.72 -39.55
CA SER A 149 46.24 1.47 -40.78
C SER A 149 44.80 1.99 -40.84
N LEU A 150 44.65 3.30 -40.97
CA LEU A 150 43.35 3.97 -41.03
C LEU A 150 43.27 4.71 -42.37
N ASN A 151 42.43 4.23 -43.28
CA ASN A 151 41.92 5.07 -44.36
C ASN A 151 40.84 6.02 -43.79
N GLU A 152 40.41 7.00 -44.58
CA GLU A 152 39.48 8.05 -44.09
C GLU A 152 38.15 7.47 -43.57
N ASP A 153 37.61 6.45 -44.25
CA ASP A 153 36.38 5.76 -43.85
C ASP A 153 36.56 4.95 -42.55
N LYS A 154 37.68 4.26 -42.39
CA LYS A 154 38.02 3.47 -41.20
C LYS A 154 38.36 4.37 -40.01
N PHE A 155 38.98 5.52 -40.25
CA PHE A 155 39.17 6.55 -39.23
C PHE A 155 37.82 7.04 -38.70
N ARG A 156 36.86 7.31 -39.58
CA ARG A 156 35.50 7.72 -39.17
C ARG A 156 34.79 6.62 -38.39
N LEU A 157 34.89 5.35 -38.82
CA LEU A 157 34.32 4.22 -38.09
C LEU A 157 34.95 4.03 -36.70
N VAL A 158 36.27 4.26 -36.58
CA VAL A 158 36.98 4.20 -35.29
C VAL A 158 36.55 5.34 -34.35
N ASP A 159 36.32 6.54 -34.89
CA ASP A 159 35.81 7.68 -34.13
C ASP A 159 34.35 7.43 -33.66
N GLU A 160 33.47 6.93 -34.55
CA GLU A 160 32.12 6.48 -34.22
C GLU A 160 32.15 5.40 -33.10
N PHE A 161 33.11 4.47 -33.18
CA PHE A 161 33.30 3.41 -32.18
C PHE A 161 33.78 3.96 -30.83
N GLN A 162 34.70 4.93 -30.81
CA GLN A 162 35.15 5.60 -29.58
C GLN A 162 34.01 6.40 -28.91
N ASN A 163 33.19 7.08 -29.70
CA ASN A 163 32.02 7.81 -29.19
C ASN A 163 31.02 6.86 -28.54
N SER A 164 30.82 5.67 -29.13
CA SER A 164 29.97 4.64 -28.56
C SER A 164 30.50 4.07 -27.23
N ILE A 165 31.80 3.80 -27.13
CA ILE A 165 32.45 3.40 -25.86
C ILE A 165 32.23 4.48 -24.77
N THR A 166 32.36 5.75 -25.14
CA THR A 166 32.11 6.88 -24.22
C THR A 166 30.64 6.96 -23.81
N ALA A 167 29.71 6.63 -24.70
CA ALA A 167 28.29 6.54 -24.37
C ALA A 167 28.01 5.45 -23.33
N ILE A 168 28.65 4.27 -23.46
CA ILE A 168 28.57 3.21 -22.44
C ILE A 168 29.02 3.73 -21.07
N ASP A 169 30.17 4.42 -21.00
CA ASP A 169 30.71 4.95 -19.74
C ASP A 169 29.74 5.93 -19.06
N ASN A 170 29.15 6.84 -19.83
CA ASN A 170 28.18 7.79 -19.32
C ASN A 170 26.93 7.10 -18.77
N ILE A 171 26.44 6.05 -19.45
CA ILE A 171 25.27 5.31 -19.00
C ILE A 171 25.59 4.49 -17.74
N ILE A 172 26.75 3.84 -17.66
CA ILE A 172 27.19 3.13 -16.44
C ILE A 172 27.27 4.08 -15.25
N LEU A 173 27.85 5.27 -15.43
CA LEU A 173 27.91 6.31 -14.39
C LEU A 173 26.51 6.74 -13.94
N GLN A 174 25.60 6.97 -14.90
CA GLN A 174 24.21 7.31 -14.61
C GLN A 174 23.50 6.21 -13.82
N ILE A 175 23.70 4.93 -14.18
CA ILE A 175 23.11 3.78 -13.49
C ILE A 175 23.60 3.71 -12.03
N ASN A 176 24.92 3.80 -11.81
CA ASN A 176 25.51 3.78 -10.46
C ASN A 176 25.03 4.94 -9.58
N ARG A 177 24.88 6.13 -10.18
CA ARG A 177 24.32 7.30 -9.51
C ARG A 177 22.87 7.08 -9.12
N THR A 178 22.04 6.63 -10.07
CA THR A 178 20.61 6.38 -9.86
C THR A 178 20.39 5.37 -8.74
N LYS A 179 21.19 4.30 -8.69
CA LYS A 179 21.16 3.31 -7.61
C LYS A 179 21.32 3.94 -6.22
N THR A 180 22.30 4.82 -6.07
CA THR A 180 22.59 5.46 -4.78
C THR A 180 21.46 6.43 -4.40
N GLU A 181 20.91 7.14 -5.38
CA GLU A 181 19.78 8.05 -5.21
C GLU A 181 18.50 7.29 -4.82
N ASP A 182 18.21 6.13 -5.42
CA ASP A 182 17.00 5.35 -5.13
C ASP A 182 16.92 4.92 -3.65
N PHE A 183 18.02 4.43 -3.06
CA PHE A 183 18.03 4.07 -1.64
C PHE A 183 17.85 5.28 -0.71
N ALA A 184 18.34 6.46 -1.12
CA ALA A 184 18.15 7.70 -0.36
C ALA A 184 16.70 8.18 -0.45
N LEU A 185 16.12 8.18 -1.66
CA LEU A 185 14.74 8.57 -1.93
C LEU A 185 13.71 7.66 -1.23
N LEU A 186 13.98 6.34 -1.14
CA LEU A 186 13.14 5.41 -0.37
C LEU A 186 13.05 5.85 1.10
N LYS A 187 14.19 6.20 1.70
CA LYS A 187 14.24 6.65 3.09
C LYS A 187 13.52 8.00 3.27
N GLU A 188 13.72 8.92 2.33
CA GLU A 188 13.05 10.22 2.34
C GLU A 188 11.54 10.09 2.22
N SER A 189 11.04 9.27 1.29
CA SER A 189 9.61 9.03 1.07
C SER A 189 8.92 8.48 2.33
N LEU A 190 9.51 7.48 2.98
CA LEU A 190 8.99 6.91 4.23
C LEU A 190 9.02 7.90 5.39
N ASN A 191 10.07 8.73 5.48
CA ASN A 191 10.13 9.78 6.49
C ASN A 191 9.09 10.87 6.26
N ASN A 192 8.86 11.30 5.01
CA ASN A 192 7.82 12.28 4.69
C ASN A 192 6.41 11.76 5.06
N GLN A 193 6.17 10.46 4.89
CA GLN A 193 4.94 9.82 5.35
C GLN A 193 4.82 9.83 6.87
N LYS A 194 5.91 9.51 7.58
CA LYS A 194 5.97 9.62 9.04
C LYS A 194 5.57 11.02 9.50
N ASP A 195 6.17 12.03 8.90
CA ASP A 195 5.97 13.42 9.26
C ASP A 195 4.52 13.85 9.01
N TYR A 196 3.92 13.42 7.88
CA TYR A 196 2.50 13.66 7.60
C TYR A 196 1.57 13.07 8.67
N LEU A 197 1.82 11.83 9.10
CA LEU A 197 1.05 11.18 10.17
C LEU A 197 1.25 11.91 11.50
N LEU A 198 2.48 12.29 11.83
CA LEU A 198 2.80 13.03 13.06
C LEU A 198 2.08 14.38 13.09
N THR A 199 2.11 15.17 12.01
CA THR A 199 1.38 16.44 11.92
C THR A 199 -0.13 16.25 12.06
N SER A 200 -0.68 15.17 11.48
CA SER A 200 -2.10 14.85 11.61
C SER A 200 -2.49 14.49 13.06
N LEU A 201 -1.61 13.83 13.80
CA LEU A 201 -1.81 13.48 15.21
C LEU A 201 -1.56 14.68 16.15
N GLU A 202 -0.63 15.57 15.81
CA GLU A 202 -0.40 16.82 16.52
C GLU A 202 -1.64 17.73 16.51
N ASN A 203 -2.34 17.81 15.36
CA ASN A 203 -3.60 18.54 15.28
C ASN A 203 -4.67 17.99 16.25
N GLU A 204 -4.73 16.67 16.45
CA GLU A 204 -5.68 16.08 17.38
C GLU A 204 -5.28 16.25 18.85
N LYS A 205 -3.98 16.24 19.12
CA LYS A 205 -3.44 16.62 20.42
C LYS A 205 -3.85 18.04 20.79
N ASP A 206 -3.75 18.99 19.87
CA ASP A 206 -4.17 20.38 20.10
C ASP A 206 -5.69 20.50 20.33
N VAL A 207 -6.50 19.74 19.59
CA VAL A 207 -7.96 19.68 19.80
C VAL A 207 -8.31 19.11 21.18
N PHE A 208 -7.57 18.10 21.65
CA PHE A 208 -7.74 17.55 22.99
C PHE A 208 -7.41 18.59 24.07
N TYR A 209 -6.29 19.31 23.95
CA TYR A 209 -5.93 20.38 24.88
C TYR A 209 -6.98 21.49 24.92
N GLN A 210 -7.50 21.91 23.76
CA GLN A 210 -8.60 22.87 23.71
C GLN A 210 -9.87 22.36 24.39
N HIS A 211 -10.17 21.07 24.26
CA HIS A 211 -11.34 20.46 24.89
C HIS A 211 -11.20 20.38 26.42
N ILE A 212 -10.04 19.96 26.93
CA ILE A 212 -9.77 19.92 28.37
C ILE A 212 -9.78 21.33 28.96
N TYR A 213 -9.14 22.30 28.29
CA TYR A 213 -9.18 23.70 28.68
C TYR A 213 -10.62 24.21 28.83
N LYS A 214 -11.47 23.90 27.85
CA LYS A 214 -12.88 24.29 27.85
C LYS A 214 -13.66 23.64 29.01
N ILE A 215 -13.45 22.35 29.27
CA ILE A 215 -14.12 21.65 30.38
C ILE A 215 -13.68 22.22 31.73
N LEU A 216 -12.38 22.44 31.94
CA LEU A 216 -11.85 22.99 33.19
C LEU A 216 -12.44 24.38 33.45
N LYS A 217 -12.51 25.21 32.41
CA LYS A 217 -13.12 26.53 32.47
C LYS A 217 -14.62 26.48 32.79
N GLU A 218 -15.39 25.65 32.09
CA GLU A 218 -16.83 25.50 32.33
C GLU A 218 -17.14 24.97 33.75
N GLN A 219 -16.32 24.06 34.29
CA GLN A 219 -16.50 23.54 35.65
C GLN A 219 -16.15 24.57 36.73
N GLN A 220 -15.08 25.34 36.54
CA GLN A 220 -14.73 26.44 37.46
C GLN A 220 -15.75 27.59 37.39
N GLU A 221 -16.38 27.83 36.23
CA GLU A 221 -17.47 28.80 36.09
C GLU A 221 -18.77 28.33 36.78
N LEU A 222 -19.02 27.02 36.83
CA LEU A 222 -20.20 26.41 37.48
C LEU A 222 -20.07 26.33 39.01
N ASP A 223 -18.86 26.08 39.53
CA ASP A 223 -18.55 26.07 40.95
C ASP A 223 -17.20 26.78 41.22
N PRO A 224 -17.22 28.08 41.58
CA PRO A 224 -16.02 28.88 41.75
C PRO A 224 -15.09 28.39 42.88
N ASP A 225 -15.65 27.70 43.87
CA ASP A 225 -14.93 27.18 45.04
C ASP A 225 -14.41 25.75 44.82
N ILE A 226 -14.63 25.16 43.63
CA ILE A 226 -14.19 23.80 43.33
C ILE A 226 -12.66 23.73 43.27
N ASN A 227 -12.10 22.80 44.04
CA ASN A 227 -10.68 22.47 43.92
C ASN A 227 -10.48 21.56 42.71
N LEU A 228 -10.21 22.15 41.53
CA LEU A 228 -10.02 21.41 40.29
C LEU A 228 -8.90 20.35 40.39
N ILE A 229 -7.87 20.55 41.23
CA ILE A 229 -6.77 19.59 41.43
C ILE A 229 -7.28 18.31 42.14
N GLU A 230 -8.21 18.45 43.08
CA GLU A 230 -8.85 17.30 43.74
C GLU A 230 -9.95 16.67 42.87
N HIS A 231 -10.63 17.47 42.04
CA HIS A 231 -11.74 17.03 41.20
C HIS A 231 -11.26 16.31 39.92
N PHE A 232 -10.20 16.81 39.29
CA PHE A 232 -9.59 16.22 38.11
C PHE A 232 -8.27 15.56 38.49
N ASN A 233 -8.28 14.23 38.56
CA ASN A 233 -7.06 13.45 38.69
C ASN A 233 -6.26 13.55 37.37
N THR A 234 -5.14 14.28 37.40
CA THR A 234 -4.23 14.50 36.27
C THR A 234 -3.73 13.19 35.63
N PHE A 235 -3.52 12.14 36.42
CA PHE A 235 -3.16 10.82 35.89
C PHE A 235 -4.30 10.17 35.10
N LYS A 236 -5.54 10.33 35.56
CA LYS A 236 -6.72 9.80 34.87
C LYS A 236 -6.99 10.53 33.54
N LEU A 237 -6.68 11.82 33.48
CA LEU A 237 -6.69 12.60 32.23
C LEU A 237 -5.60 12.14 31.27
N GLY A 238 -4.40 11.84 31.78
CA GLY A 238 -3.33 11.18 31.02
C GLY A 238 -3.78 9.83 30.44
N ASP A 239 -4.43 8.98 31.23
CA ASP A 239 -4.97 7.69 30.76
C ASP A 239 -6.06 7.85 29.68
N GLN A 240 -6.92 8.87 29.82
CA GLN A 240 -7.92 9.20 28.81
C GLN A 240 -7.28 9.72 27.52
N PHE A 241 -6.21 10.50 27.63
CA PHE A 241 -5.42 10.96 26.51
C PHE A 241 -4.72 9.79 25.80
N VAL A 242 -4.13 8.84 26.55
CA VAL A 242 -3.58 7.59 26.00
C VAL A 242 -4.63 6.83 25.19
N ALA A 243 -5.84 6.65 25.75
CA ALA A 243 -6.91 5.92 25.07
C ALA A 243 -7.37 6.63 23.79
N LEU A 244 -7.44 7.97 23.80
CA LEU A 244 -7.81 8.77 22.64
C LEU A 244 -6.74 8.73 21.55
N ILE A 245 -5.47 8.91 21.91
CA ILE A 245 -4.34 8.82 20.97
C ILE A 245 -4.23 7.41 20.39
N ASN A 246 -4.39 6.36 21.20
CA ASN A 246 -4.36 4.98 20.69
C ASN A 246 -5.51 4.69 19.72
N LYS A 247 -6.71 5.20 20.01
CA LYS A 247 -7.85 5.05 19.10
C LYS A 247 -7.61 5.79 17.78
N SER A 248 -7.14 7.03 17.85
CA SER A 248 -6.80 7.81 16.65
C SER A 248 -5.67 7.20 15.85
N LEU A 249 -4.61 6.75 16.53
CA LEU A 249 -3.54 5.98 15.91
C LEU A 249 -4.12 4.76 15.19
N GLN A 250 -4.98 3.98 15.83
CA GLN A 250 -5.56 2.79 15.21
C GLN A 250 -6.39 3.13 13.96
N GLU A 251 -7.20 4.18 14.00
CA GLU A 251 -8.01 4.64 12.86
C GLU A 251 -7.13 5.17 11.71
N LYS A 252 -6.06 5.91 12.02
CA LYS A 252 -5.15 6.50 11.01
C LYS A 252 -4.04 5.55 10.55
N LEU A 253 -3.77 4.48 11.28
CA LEU A 253 -2.70 3.52 10.96
C LEU A 253 -3.03 2.71 9.71
N GLU A 254 -4.29 2.34 9.51
CA GLU A 254 -4.73 1.68 8.27
C GLU A 254 -4.59 2.63 7.07
N ASP A 255 -5.07 3.87 7.19
CA ASP A 255 -4.91 4.90 6.16
C ASP A 255 -3.43 5.23 5.88
N PHE A 256 -2.60 5.28 6.91
CA PHE A 256 -1.16 5.48 6.78
C PHE A 256 -0.49 4.32 6.04
N HIS A 257 -0.86 3.09 6.40
CA HIS A 257 -0.33 1.89 5.76
C HIS A 257 -0.70 1.85 4.27
N ASP A 258 -1.95 2.14 3.93
CA ASP A 258 -2.41 2.18 2.53
C ASP A 258 -1.77 3.32 1.73
N ASN A 259 -1.61 4.51 2.33
CA ASN A 259 -0.92 5.63 1.68
C ASN A 259 0.59 5.39 1.53
N ALA A 260 1.23 4.78 2.53
CA ALA A 260 2.64 4.39 2.47
C ALA A 260 2.85 3.36 1.36
N ILE A 261 2.00 2.34 1.26
CA ILE A 261 2.04 1.36 0.16
C ILE A 261 1.88 2.05 -1.18
N LYS A 262 0.88 2.91 -1.35
CA LYS A 262 0.64 3.62 -2.62
C LYS A 262 1.83 4.49 -3.04
N ASN A 263 2.43 5.24 -2.12
CA ASN A 263 3.61 6.04 -2.42
C ASN A 263 4.85 5.19 -2.72
N LEU A 264 4.98 4.04 -2.06
CA LEU A 264 6.05 3.09 -2.35
C LEU A 264 5.87 2.42 -3.72
N GLU A 265 4.63 2.28 -4.19
CA GLU A 265 4.32 1.81 -5.54
C GLU A 265 4.66 2.85 -6.61
N ASP A 266 4.31 4.11 -6.39
CA ASP A 266 4.70 5.22 -7.27
C ASP A 266 6.23 5.33 -7.33
N PHE A 267 6.90 5.25 -6.17
CA PHE A 267 8.35 5.21 -6.08
C PHE A 267 8.95 4.00 -6.83
N SER A 268 8.36 2.82 -6.69
CA SER A 268 8.79 1.61 -7.40
C SER A 268 8.64 1.76 -8.92
N SER A 269 7.54 2.37 -9.38
CA SER A 269 7.33 2.70 -10.79
C SER A 269 8.42 3.62 -11.34
N ASP A 270 8.76 4.66 -10.58
CA ASP A 270 9.81 5.62 -10.92
C ASP A 270 11.20 4.97 -11.01
N VAL A 271 11.54 4.11 -10.04
CA VAL A 271 12.79 3.34 -10.04
C VAL A 271 12.86 2.45 -11.28
N VAL A 272 11.83 1.65 -11.52
CA VAL A 272 11.79 0.72 -12.66
C VAL A 272 11.83 1.49 -13.98
N GLY A 273 11.13 2.61 -14.09
CA GLY A 273 11.17 3.48 -15.27
C GLY A 273 12.58 4.02 -15.57
N ARG A 274 13.33 4.44 -14.54
CA ARG A 274 14.73 4.84 -14.70
C ARG A 274 15.62 3.67 -15.11
N MET A 275 15.43 2.49 -14.52
CA MET A 275 16.17 1.27 -14.88
C MET A 275 15.91 0.89 -16.35
N GLN A 276 14.63 0.85 -16.77
CA GLN A 276 14.24 0.55 -18.13
C GLN A 276 14.84 1.54 -19.13
N LYS A 277 14.82 2.83 -18.82
CA LYS A 277 15.43 3.86 -19.67
C LYS A 277 16.92 3.59 -19.84
N ASN A 278 17.65 3.42 -18.74
CA ASN A 278 19.10 3.18 -18.79
C ASN A 278 19.45 1.87 -19.54
N THR A 279 18.68 0.79 -19.34
CA THR A 279 18.88 -0.47 -20.08
C THR A 279 18.55 -0.33 -21.56
N THR A 280 17.53 0.47 -21.91
CA THR A 280 17.19 0.77 -23.31
C THR A 280 18.28 1.57 -24.00
N ASP A 281 18.84 2.56 -23.30
CA ASP A 281 19.96 3.36 -23.80
C ASP A 281 21.18 2.45 -24.07
N LEU A 282 21.51 1.52 -23.16
CA LEU A 282 22.55 0.51 -23.40
C LEU A 282 22.24 -0.40 -24.59
N LEU A 283 21.00 -0.90 -24.72
CA LEU A 283 20.58 -1.74 -25.84
C LEU A 283 20.78 -1.03 -27.18
N ASN A 284 20.42 0.25 -27.27
CA ASN A 284 20.61 1.05 -28.47
C ASN A 284 22.10 1.21 -28.80
N VAL A 285 22.93 1.50 -27.80
CA VAL A 285 24.39 1.60 -27.98
C VAL A 285 25.00 0.26 -28.44
N PHE A 286 24.52 -0.88 -27.93
CA PHE A 286 24.96 -2.19 -28.41
C PHE A 286 24.55 -2.46 -29.86
N ARG A 287 23.34 -2.07 -30.27
CA ARG A 287 22.91 -2.19 -31.67
C ARG A 287 23.76 -1.33 -32.61
N ASP A 288 24.09 -0.12 -32.18
CA ASP A 288 24.98 0.77 -32.94
C ASP A 288 26.39 0.17 -33.03
N ASN A 289 26.93 -0.32 -31.91
CA ASN A 289 28.22 -1.02 -31.87
C ASN A 289 28.26 -2.24 -32.79
N GLN A 290 27.17 -2.98 -32.90
CA GLN A 290 27.09 -4.15 -33.75
C GLN A 290 27.32 -3.76 -35.22
N GLY A 291 26.58 -2.74 -35.68
CA GLY A 291 26.74 -2.22 -37.04
C GLY A 291 28.14 -1.65 -37.30
N ILE A 292 28.74 -0.96 -36.31
CA ILE A 292 30.10 -0.42 -36.42
C ILE A 292 31.14 -1.57 -36.51
N LEU A 293 31.04 -2.59 -35.64
CA LEU A 293 31.94 -3.73 -35.61
C LEU A 293 31.89 -4.56 -36.90
N GLU A 294 30.70 -4.82 -37.44
CA GLU A 294 30.52 -5.54 -38.71
C GLU A 294 31.16 -4.78 -39.89
N ARG A 295 31.03 -3.45 -39.92
CA ARG A 295 31.68 -2.60 -40.92
C ARG A 295 33.20 -2.57 -40.73
N LEU A 296 33.69 -2.44 -39.49
CA LEU A 296 35.12 -2.52 -39.19
C LEU A 296 35.72 -3.89 -39.56
N GLN A 297 34.98 -4.98 -39.36
CA GLN A 297 35.37 -6.32 -39.80
C GLN A 297 35.53 -6.37 -41.32
N HIS A 298 34.55 -5.81 -42.05
CA HIS A 298 34.58 -5.76 -43.52
C HIS A 298 35.80 -4.99 -44.05
N GLU A 299 36.04 -3.78 -43.53
CA GLU A 299 37.17 -2.94 -43.91
C GLU A 299 38.53 -3.51 -43.48
N SER A 300 38.54 -4.46 -42.53
CA SER A 300 39.77 -5.07 -42.00
C SER A 300 40.06 -6.46 -42.57
N LYS A 301 39.30 -6.95 -43.56
CA LYS A 301 39.47 -8.30 -44.17
C LYS A 301 40.87 -8.61 -44.71
N GLY A 302 41.69 -7.58 -44.97
CA GLY A 302 43.08 -7.70 -45.43
C GLY A 302 44.15 -7.52 -44.35
N GLU A 303 43.77 -7.33 -43.08
CA GLU A 303 44.69 -7.01 -41.98
C GLU A 303 45.06 -8.25 -41.12
N SER A 304 45.59 -8.00 -39.92
CA SER A 304 46.00 -9.04 -38.98
C SER A 304 44.86 -10.01 -38.66
N LYS A 305 45.12 -11.32 -38.77
CA LYS A 305 44.18 -12.37 -38.34
C LYS A 305 43.77 -12.23 -36.87
N LEU A 306 44.64 -11.68 -36.02
CA LEU A 306 44.34 -11.44 -34.61
C LEU A 306 43.24 -10.38 -34.45
N LEU A 307 43.31 -9.28 -35.21
CA LEU A 307 42.32 -8.21 -35.20
C LEU A 307 40.95 -8.74 -35.65
N LEU A 308 40.91 -9.46 -36.77
CA LEU A 308 39.66 -10.03 -37.30
C LEU A 308 38.99 -10.98 -36.30
N LYS A 309 39.76 -11.88 -35.68
CA LYS A 309 39.25 -12.79 -34.66
C LYS A 309 38.71 -12.03 -33.44
N ARG A 310 39.40 -10.96 -33.04
CA ARG A 310 38.97 -10.16 -31.88
C ARG A 310 37.70 -9.35 -32.17
N ILE A 311 37.54 -8.84 -33.39
CA ILE A 311 36.29 -8.21 -33.84
C ILE A 311 35.15 -9.23 -33.85
N GLU A 312 35.37 -10.46 -34.32
CA GLU A 312 34.36 -11.54 -34.28
C GLU A 312 33.92 -11.87 -32.84
N GLU A 313 34.87 -11.98 -31.91
CA GLU A 313 34.57 -12.18 -30.48
C GLU A 313 33.72 -11.03 -29.92
N LEU A 314 34.03 -9.78 -30.27
CA LEU A 314 33.28 -8.60 -29.83
C LEU A 314 31.87 -8.54 -30.42
N ILE A 315 31.70 -8.90 -31.70
CA ILE A 315 30.38 -9.01 -32.35
C ILE A 315 29.50 -10.00 -31.57
N HIS A 316 30.07 -11.15 -31.19
CA HIS A 316 29.33 -12.15 -30.42
C HIS A 316 29.00 -11.69 -28.98
N ASN A 317 29.98 -11.08 -28.29
CA ASN A 317 29.78 -10.54 -26.95
C ASN A 317 28.71 -9.44 -26.94
N ASN A 318 28.73 -8.58 -27.95
CA ASN A 318 27.79 -7.47 -28.10
C ASN A 318 26.37 -7.96 -28.41
N GLN A 319 26.20 -9.00 -29.23
CA GLN A 319 24.90 -9.68 -29.40
C GLN A 319 24.39 -10.29 -28.09
N THR A 320 25.26 -10.94 -27.32
CA THR A 320 24.89 -11.50 -26.01
C THR A 320 24.39 -10.41 -25.06
N LEU A 321 25.06 -9.24 -25.04
CA LEU A 321 24.63 -8.09 -24.23
C LEU A 321 23.32 -7.47 -24.70
N GLN A 322 23.00 -7.50 -26.01
CA GLN A 322 21.69 -7.08 -26.51
C GLN A 322 20.57 -8.00 -26.01
N ASP A 323 20.81 -9.31 -26.02
CA ASP A 323 19.84 -10.28 -25.49
C ASP A 323 19.64 -10.10 -23.98
N ASP A 324 20.74 -9.92 -23.23
CA ASP A 324 20.69 -9.68 -21.79
C ASP A 324 19.97 -8.37 -21.45
N ALA A 325 20.23 -7.29 -22.19
CA ALA A 325 19.52 -6.02 -22.04
C ALA A 325 18.02 -6.18 -22.33
N SER A 326 17.65 -6.90 -23.39
CA SER A 326 16.26 -7.18 -23.74
C SER A 326 15.55 -8.00 -22.66
N GLN A 327 16.25 -8.97 -22.06
CA GLN A 327 15.71 -9.77 -20.94
C GLN A 327 15.59 -8.97 -19.66
N ILE A 328 16.51 -8.05 -19.38
CA ILE A 328 16.39 -7.12 -18.26
C ILE A 328 15.19 -6.20 -18.48
N LEU A 329 14.99 -5.65 -19.68
CA LEU A 329 13.81 -4.83 -19.97
C LEU A 329 12.50 -5.59 -19.76
N VAL A 330 12.47 -6.89 -20.04
CA VAL A 330 11.32 -7.75 -19.79
C VAL A 330 11.17 -8.10 -18.31
N THR A 331 12.26 -8.36 -17.61
CA THR A 331 12.23 -8.60 -16.15
C THR A 331 11.80 -7.32 -15.41
N LEU A 332 12.21 -6.17 -15.92
CA LEU A 332 11.78 -4.85 -15.49
C LEU A 332 10.43 -4.46 -16.09
N ALA A 333 9.78 -5.28 -16.92
CA ALA A 333 8.47 -4.98 -17.47
C ALA A 333 7.45 -5.01 -16.33
N TRP A 334 7.31 -3.84 -15.72
CA TRP A 334 6.36 -3.48 -14.69
C TRP A 334 4.91 -3.83 -15.08
N GLN A 335 4.64 -4.04 -16.37
CA GLN A 335 3.36 -4.49 -16.90
C GLN A 335 2.88 -5.78 -16.26
N ASP A 336 3.70 -6.81 -16.08
CA ASP A 336 3.24 -8.08 -15.48
C ASP A 336 2.98 -7.96 -13.98
N ILE A 337 3.85 -7.23 -13.27
CA ILE A 337 3.69 -6.96 -11.83
C ILE A 337 2.44 -6.11 -11.59
N LEU A 338 2.23 -5.07 -12.40
CA LEU A 338 1.04 -4.25 -12.37
C LEU A 338 -0.22 -5.02 -12.73
N VAL A 339 -0.17 -5.83 -13.79
CA VAL A 339 -1.32 -6.62 -14.24
C VAL A 339 -1.73 -7.58 -13.14
N GLU A 340 -0.80 -8.21 -12.42
CA GLU A 340 -1.15 -9.03 -11.24
C GLU A 340 -1.80 -8.21 -10.12
N LYS A 341 -1.28 -7.01 -9.84
CA LYS A 341 -1.89 -6.13 -8.84
C LYS A 341 -3.29 -5.67 -9.26
N ARG A 342 -3.45 -5.19 -10.49
CA ARG A 342 -4.73 -4.76 -11.07
C ARG A 342 -5.70 -5.92 -11.19
N TRP A 343 -5.21 -7.13 -11.43
CA TRP A 343 -6.02 -8.33 -11.40
C TRP A 343 -6.61 -8.57 -10.00
N GLY A 344 -5.83 -8.34 -8.94
CA GLY A 344 -6.34 -8.34 -7.56
C GLY A 344 -7.53 -7.39 -7.36
N GLU A 345 -7.40 -6.14 -7.80
CA GLU A 345 -8.47 -5.12 -7.72
C GLU A 345 -9.65 -5.43 -8.65
N ALA A 346 -9.38 -5.97 -9.84
CA ALA A 346 -10.39 -6.29 -10.85
C ALA A 346 -11.29 -7.47 -10.43
N LYS A 347 -10.79 -8.39 -9.58
CA LYS A 347 -11.59 -9.48 -9.00
C LYS A 347 -12.80 -8.95 -8.24
N GLU A 348 -12.69 -7.80 -7.58
CA GLU A 348 -13.82 -7.20 -6.85
C GLU A 348 -14.97 -6.83 -7.79
N LYS A 349 -14.65 -6.29 -8.98
CA LYS A 349 -15.65 -5.99 -10.01
C LYS A 349 -16.29 -7.25 -10.58
N LEU A 350 -15.52 -8.32 -10.75
CA LEU A 350 -16.04 -9.61 -11.15
C LEU A 350 -16.96 -10.23 -10.10
N TYR A 351 -16.72 -9.98 -8.81
CA TYR A 351 -17.63 -10.42 -7.74
C TYR A 351 -18.97 -9.71 -7.79
N LEU A 352 -19.01 -8.42 -8.10
CA LEU A 352 -20.27 -7.68 -8.27
C LEU A 352 -21.11 -8.25 -9.42
N VAL A 353 -20.47 -8.56 -10.57
CA VAL A 353 -21.15 -9.19 -11.71
C VAL A 353 -21.69 -10.56 -11.31
N ARG A 354 -20.88 -11.38 -10.64
CA ARG A 354 -21.31 -12.69 -10.15
C ARG A 354 -22.50 -12.59 -9.20
N ASP A 355 -22.43 -11.72 -8.21
CA ASP A 355 -23.49 -11.58 -7.19
C ASP A 355 -24.79 -11.09 -7.83
N PHE A 356 -24.71 -10.20 -8.82
CA PHE A 356 -25.87 -9.77 -9.57
C PHE A 356 -26.50 -10.90 -10.40
N VAL A 357 -25.69 -11.67 -11.13
CA VAL A 357 -26.18 -12.81 -11.93
C VAL A 357 -26.79 -13.88 -11.04
N GLN A 358 -26.15 -14.24 -9.93
CA GLN A 358 -26.68 -15.23 -8.97
C GLN A 358 -28.03 -14.82 -8.38
N ASN A 359 -28.22 -13.54 -8.07
CA ASN A 359 -29.48 -13.03 -7.52
C ASN A 359 -30.58 -12.86 -8.57
N SER A 360 -30.24 -12.93 -9.86
CA SER A 360 -31.17 -12.68 -10.97
C SER A 360 -31.61 -13.95 -11.71
N VAL A 361 -31.00 -15.10 -11.43
CA VAL A 361 -31.23 -16.35 -12.15
C VAL A 361 -32.00 -17.36 -11.28
N GLU A 362 -32.97 -18.04 -11.88
CA GLU A 362 -33.79 -19.06 -11.22
C GLU A 362 -33.01 -20.35 -10.91
N GLU A 363 -33.42 -21.05 -9.85
CA GLU A 363 -32.75 -22.27 -9.35
C GLU A 363 -32.73 -23.42 -10.37
N GLU A 364 -33.67 -23.44 -11.32
CA GLU A 364 -33.74 -24.43 -12.41
C GLU A 364 -32.55 -24.30 -13.37
N VAL A 365 -32.10 -23.08 -13.67
CA VAL A 365 -30.94 -22.83 -14.52
C VAL A 365 -29.67 -23.34 -13.85
N LEU A 366 -29.54 -23.19 -12.53
CA LEU A 366 -28.40 -23.71 -11.77
C LEU A 366 -28.27 -25.23 -11.88
N ASN A 367 -29.38 -25.96 -11.96
CA ASN A 367 -29.34 -27.42 -12.13
C ASN A 367 -28.90 -27.82 -13.54
N TYR A 368 -29.33 -27.09 -14.57
CA TYR A 368 -28.82 -27.28 -15.93
C TYR A 368 -27.31 -27.02 -16.02
N ILE A 369 -26.80 -25.94 -15.40
CA ILE A 369 -25.35 -25.65 -15.38
C ILE A 369 -24.55 -26.78 -14.72
N LYS A 370 -25.06 -27.37 -13.64
CA LYS A 370 -24.40 -28.52 -12.99
C LYS A 370 -24.26 -29.70 -13.95
N GLU A 371 -25.30 -30.03 -14.71
CA GLU A 371 -25.26 -31.12 -15.69
C GLU A 371 -24.23 -30.85 -16.80
N VAL A 372 -24.14 -29.60 -17.28
CA VAL A 372 -23.14 -29.19 -18.28
C VAL A 372 -21.73 -29.37 -17.74
N VAL A 373 -21.47 -28.86 -16.53
CA VAL A 373 -20.14 -28.92 -15.91
C VAL A 373 -19.73 -30.36 -15.58
N GLU A 374 -20.65 -31.20 -15.11
CA GLU A 374 -20.38 -32.62 -14.84
C GLU A 374 -20.12 -33.43 -16.13
N LYS A 375 -20.73 -33.05 -17.25
CA LYS A 375 -20.45 -33.67 -18.54
C LYS A 375 -19.03 -33.35 -19.05
N GLU A 376 -18.60 -32.09 -18.90
CA GLU A 376 -17.27 -31.63 -19.32
C GLU A 376 -16.16 -32.08 -18.35
N VAL A 377 -16.48 -32.23 -17.06
CA VAL A 377 -15.56 -32.75 -16.03
C VAL A 377 -16.25 -33.85 -15.22
N PRO A 378 -16.24 -35.12 -15.69
CA PRO A 378 -16.93 -36.22 -15.02
C PRO A 378 -16.48 -36.49 -13.58
N SER A 379 -15.21 -36.20 -13.28
CA SER A 379 -14.60 -36.42 -11.96
C SER A 379 -14.92 -35.32 -10.93
N LEU A 380 -15.65 -34.26 -11.31
CA LEU A 380 -15.90 -33.09 -10.47
C LEU A 380 -16.87 -33.38 -9.29
N SER A 381 -17.79 -34.33 -9.47
CA SER A 381 -18.83 -34.68 -8.49
C SER A 381 -18.27 -35.23 -7.16
N TYR A 382 -17.06 -35.79 -7.18
CA TYR A 382 -16.35 -36.25 -5.98
C TYR A 382 -15.80 -35.11 -5.11
N MET A 383 -15.72 -33.88 -5.65
CA MET A 383 -15.05 -32.73 -5.02
C MET A 383 -15.88 -32.04 -3.93
N VAL A 384 -17.21 -32.22 -3.93
CA VAL A 384 -18.14 -31.51 -3.03
C VAL A 384 -18.02 -31.96 -1.56
N LYS A 385 -17.21 -32.99 -1.27
CA LYS A 385 -17.08 -33.58 0.07
C LYS A 385 -16.17 -32.81 1.05
N HIS A 386 -15.42 -31.80 0.57
CA HIS A 386 -14.49 -31.01 1.39
C HIS A 386 -14.69 -29.52 1.18
N ALA A 387 -14.54 -28.70 2.23
CA ALA A 387 -14.80 -27.26 2.20
C ALA A 387 -14.04 -26.50 1.10
N GLU A 388 -12.75 -26.80 0.90
CA GLU A 388 -11.93 -26.20 -0.17
C GLU A 388 -12.42 -26.65 -1.57
N GLY A 389 -12.83 -27.92 -1.72
CA GLY A 389 -13.40 -28.46 -2.96
C GLY A 389 -14.78 -27.87 -3.29
N THR A 390 -15.60 -27.57 -2.28
CA THR A 390 -16.89 -26.89 -2.45
C THR A 390 -16.71 -25.46 -2.97
N VAL A 391 -15.72 -24.71 -2.47
CA VAL A 391 -15.44 -23.34 -2.94
C VAL A 391 -14.99 -23.35 -4.40
N PHE A 392 -14.09 -24.27 -4.76
CA PHE A 392 -13.67 -24.46 -6.15
C PHE A 392 -14.85 -24.83 -7.06
N TYR A 393 -15.61 -25.87 -6.70
CA TYR A 393 -16.77 -26.34 -7.47
C TYR A 393 -17.78 -25.21 -7.70
N LYS A 394 -18.13 -24.46 -6.65
CA LYS A 394 -19.00 -23.28 -6.76
C LYS A 394 -18.43 -22.24 -7.73
N SER A 395 -17.14 -21.93 -7.64
CA SER A 395 -16.53 -20.92 -8.52
C SER A 395 -16.56 -21.31 -10.00
N LEU A 396 -16.49 -22.60 -10.32
CA LEU A 396 -16.62 -23.08 -11.69
C LEU A 396 -18.06 -23.01 -12.21
N LEU A 397 -19.04 -23.40 -11.38
CA LEU A 397 -20.45 -23.25 -11.70
C LEU A 397 -20.81 -21.78 -11.93
N ASP A 398 -20.29 -20.88 -11.10
CA ASP A 398 -20.52 -19.44 -11.21
C ASP A 398 -19.98 -18.88 -12.53
N ALA A 399 -18.78 -19.30 -12.95
CA ALA A 399 -18.20 -18.89 -14.22
C ALA A 399 -19.02 -19.41 -15.42
N GLU A 400 -19.41 -20.68 -15.40
CA GLU A 400 -20.24 -21.27 -16.46
C GLU A 400 -21.64 -20.65 -16.52
N LEU A 401 -22.24 -20.33 -15.37
CA LEU A 401 -23.53 -19.63 -15.32
C LEU A 401 -23.45 -18.27 -16.03
N ILE A 402 -22.42 -17.48 -15.72
CA ILE A 402 -22.21 -16.16 -16.34
C ILE A 402 -22.01 -16.31 -17.86
N TYR A 403 -21.28 -17.33 -18.30
CA TYR A 403 -21.12 -17.64 -19.73
C TYR A 403 -22.45 -17.99 -20.41
N GLN A 404 -23.29 -18.82 -19.81
CA GLN A 404 -24.58 -19.20 -20.40
C GLN A 404 -25.59 -18.04 -20.43
N VAL A 405 -25.55 -17.15 -19.43
CA VAL A 405 -26.35 -15.92 -19.42
C VAL A 405 -25.92 -14.98 -20.55
N TYR A 406 -24.60 -14.85 -20.76
CA TYR A 406 -24.03 -14.05 -21.85
C TYR A 406 -24.42 -14.58 -23.23
N THR A 407 -24.19 -15.87 -23.51
CA THR A 407 -24.53 -16.48 -24.81
C THR A 407 -26.04 -16.55 -25.06
N GLY A 408 -26.83 -16.69 -23.99
CA GLY A 408 -28.30 -16.58 -24.00
C GLY A 408 -28.81 -15.15 -24.21
N ASN A 409 -27.93 -14.15 -24.25
CA ASN A 409 -28.23 -12.74 -24.45
C ASN A 409 -29.16 -12.15 -23.36
N GLN A 410 -29.09 -12.71 -22.15
CA GLN A 410 -29.83 -12.28 -20.96
C GLN A 410 -28.97 -11.33 -20.12
N LEU A 411 -29.58 -10.37 -19.41
CA LEU A 411 -28.87 -9.39 -18.56
C LEU A 411 -27.80 -8.54 -19.29
N LYS A 412 -28.13 -8.07 -20.51
CA LYS A 412 -27.24 -7.20 -21.33
C LYS A 412 -26.77 -5.93 -20.62
N ASP A 413 -27.61 -5.37 -19.74
CA ASP A 413 -27.28 -4.17 -18.96
C ASP A 413 -26.25 -4.43 -17.86
N THR A 414 -25.87 -5.69 -17.61
CA THR A 414 -24.89 -6.09 -16.59
C THR A 414 -23.68 -6.78 -17.20
N ILE A 415 -23.89 -7.63 -18.21
CA ILE A 415 -22.82 -8.27 -18.99
C ILE A 415 -22.77 -7.58 -20.36
N GLU A 416 -22.15 -6.41 -20.38
CA GLU A 416 -22.02 -5.57 -21.57
C GLU A 416 -20.94 -6.08 -22.55
N ASP A 417 -19.95 -6.83 -22.04
CA ASP A 417 -18.81 -7.34 -22.80
C ASP A 417 -18.51 -8.82 -22.48
N GLY A 418 -17.90 -9.53 -23.44
CA GLY A 418 -17.42 -10.91 -23.23
C GLY A 418 -16.12 -10.99 -22.41
N VAL A 419 -15.46 -9.86 -22.11
CA VAL A 419 -14.21 -9.85 -21.33
C VAL A 419 -14.46 -10.25 -19.88
N LYS A 420 -15.51 -9.70 -19.27
CA LYS A 420 -15.91 -10.09 -17.91
C LYS A 420 -16.21 -11.59 -17.84
N VAL A 421 -16.86 -12.15 -18.87
CA VAL A 421 -17.17 -13.59 -18.96
C VAL A 421 -15.88 -14.42 -19.01
N LEU A 422 -14.97 -14.07 -19.90
CA LEU A 422 -13.67 -14.73 -20.05
C LEU A 422 -12.90 -14.74 -18.72
N LEU A 423 -12.82 -13.60 -18.04
CA LEU A 423 -12.02 -13.46 -16.83
C LEU A 423 -12.59 -14.21 -15.62
N GLN A 424 -13.90 -14.53 -15.59
CA GLN A 424 -14.50 -15.33 -14.51
C GLN A 424 -13.90 -16.74 -14.44
N TYR A 425 -13.43 -17.29 -15.56
CA TYR A 425 -12.81 -18.63 -15.61
C TYR A 425 -11.39 -18.67 -14.99
N ILE A 426 -10.74 -17.53 -14.75
CA ILE A 426 -9.40 -17.52 -14.12
C ILE A 426 -9.46 -17.94 -12.66
N ARG A 427 -10.51 -17.54 -11.94
CA ARG A 427 -10.67 -17.85 -10.51
C ARG A 427 -10.69 -19.36 -10.21
N PRO A 428 -11.51 -20.20 -10.86
CA PRO A 428 -11.48 -21.63 -10.62
C PRO A 428 -10.10 -22.23 -10.91
N LEU A 429 -9.40 -21.74 -11.94
CA LEU A 429 -8.04 -22.17 -12.25
C LEU A 429 -7.03 -21.82 -11.15
N GLU A 430 -7.05 -20.60 -10.63
CA GLU A 430 -6.18 -20.20 -9.52
C GLU A 430 -6.43 -21.04 -8.26
N LEU A 431 -7.70 -21.33 -7.93
CA LEU A 431 -8.06 -22.14 -6.77
C LEU A 431 -7.55 -23.59 -6.88
N ILE A 432 -7.73 -24.24 -8.04
CA ILE A 432 -7.28 -25.63 -8.22
C ILE A 432 -5.76 -25.74 -8.28
N VAL A 433 -5.09 -24.77 -8.91
CA VAL A 433 -3.63 -24.69 -8.97
C VAL A 433 -3.03 -24.44 -7.58
N ASN A 434 -3.58 -23.48 -6.82
CA ASN A 434 -3.12 -23.17 -5.47
C ASN A 434 -3.34 -24.34 -4.50
N SER A 435 -4.32 -25.21 -4.72
CA SER A 435 -4.54 -26.40 -3.89
C SER A 435 -3.63 -27.57 -4.29
N SER A 436 -3.36 -27.76 -5.58
CA SER A 436 -2.83 -29.01 -6.14
C SER A 436 -1.33 -28.98 -6.48
N ILE A 437 -0.77 -27.81 -6.78
CA ILE A 437 0.63 -27.68 -7.22
C ILE A 437 1.49 -27.15 -6.07
N ARG A 438 2.64 -27.78 -5.81
CA ARG A 438 3.61 -27.33 -4.80
C ARG A 438 5.02 -27.38 -5.37
N LEU A 439 5.80 -26.34 -5.14
CA LEU A 439 7.24 -26.31 -5.38
C LEU A 439 7.96 -26.57 -4.06
N ASN A 440 8.82 -27.58 -4.01
CA ASN A 440 9.57 -27.92 -2.80
C ASN A 440 10.87 -27.08 -2.69
N GLU A 441 11.61 -27.22 -1.58
CA GLU A 441 12.84 -26.44 -1.37
C GLU A 441 13.94 -26.77 -2.38
N GLN A 442 14.02 -28.02 -2.83
CA GLN A 442 14.95 -28.43 -3.87
C GLN A 442 14.61 -27.76 -5.20
N GLY A 443 13.31 -27.63 -5.53
CA GLY A 443 12.83 -26.92 -6.71
C GLY A 443 13.16 -25.43 -6.65
N LEU A 444 13.02 -24.80 -5.48
CA LEU A 444 13.40 -23.39 -5.27
C LEU A 444 14.91 -23.16 -5.46
N GLN A 445 15.75 -24.08 -5.00
CA GLN A 445 17.20 -24.02 -5.22
C GLN A 445 17.55 -24.25 -6.69
N LYS A 446 17.00 -25.32 -7.28
CA LYS A 446 17.27 -25.70 -8.68
C LYS A 446 16.82 -24.63 -9.67
N ARG A 447 15.75 -23.91 -9.38
CA ARG A 447 15.33 -22.72 -10.12
C ARG A 447 16.47 -21.70 -10.28
N LYS A 448 17.22 -21.43 -9.20
CA LYS A 448 18.37 -20.51 -9.24
C LYS A 448 19.50 -21.05 -10.10
N ASP A 449 19.70 -22.37 -10.12
CA ASP A 449 20.70 -23.02 -10.98
C ASP A 449 20.29 -23.02 -12.46
N LEU A 450 18.99 -23.17 -12.74
CA LEU A 450 18.43 -23.14 -14.08
C LEU A 450 18.45 -21.75 -14.70
N ARG A 451 18.52 -20.67 -13.89
CA ARG A 451 18.75 -19.29 -14.35
C ARG A 451 19.88 -19.20 -15.38
N LYS A 452 21.01 -19.84 -15.09
CA LYS A 452 22.22 -19.80 -15.94
C LYS A 452 22.11 -20.66 -17.19
N ARG A 453 21.12 -21.56 -17.26
CA ARG A 453 20.89 -22.51 -18.34
C ARG A 453 19.57 -22.28 -19.07
N ALA A 454 18.87 -21.17 -18.80
CA ALA A 454 17.55 -20.90 -19.37
C ALA A 454 17.53 -20.95 -20.92
N ARG A 455 18.67 -20.72 -21.57
CA ARG A 455 18.85 -20.78 -23.04
C ARG A 455 19.44 -22.10 -23.55
N SER A 456 19.53 -23.14 -22.72
CA SER A 456 20.11 -24.41 -23.17
C SER A 456 19.20 -25.09 -24.20
N GLU A 457 19.82 -25.76 -25.17
CA GLU A 457 19.12 -26.53 -26.20
C GLU A 457 18.21 -27.60 -25.58
N GLU A 458 18.64 -28.20 -24.46
CA GLU A 458 17.86 -29.16 -23.69
C GLU A 458 16.50 -28.58 -23.22
N LEU A 459 16.50 -27.38 -22.63
CA LEU A 459 15.26 -26.75 -22.17
C LEU A 459 14.39 -26.28 -23.33
N ASN A 460 15.02 -25.84 -24.43
CA ASN A 460 14.32 -25.46 -25.64
C ASN A 460 13.57 -26.65 -26.25
N ASN A 461 14.19 -27.84 -26.25
CA ASN A 461 13.54 -29.07 -26.74
C ASN A 461 12.33 -29.47 -25.88
N ILE A 462 12.43 -29.33 -24.54
CA ILE A 462 11.30 -29.56 -23.64
C ILE A 462 10.16 -28.58 -23.95
N PHE A 463 10.47 -27.30 -24.18
CA PHE A 463 9.45 -26.30 -24.51
C PHE A 463 8.84 -26.50 -25.90
N ASN A 464 9.63 -26.92 -26.89
CA ASN A 464 9.13 -27.25 -28.22
C ASN A 464 8.12 -28.41 -28.17
N LYS A 465 8.37 -29.42 -27.35
CA LYS A 465 7.41 -30.50 -27.10
C LYS A 465 6.08 -29.99 -26.52
N ILE A 466 6.10 -28.96 -25.69
CA ILE A 466 4.86 -28.31 -25.19
C ILE A 466 4.09 -27.67 -26.35
N ASN A 467 4.77 -26.95 -27.24
CA ASN A 467 4.14 -26.34 -28.42
C ASN A 467 3.57 -27.37 -29.39
N GLU A 468 4.27 -28.48 -29.61
CA GLU A 468 3.79 -29.60 -30.44
C GLU A 468 2.50 -30.20 -29.89
N LEU A 469 2.47 -30.54 -28.60
CA LEU A 469 1.30 -31.14 -27.95
C LEU A 469 0.10 -30.18 -27.89
N LEU A 470 0.34 -28.87 -27.77
CA LEU A 470 -0.74 -27.87 -27.86
C LEU A 470 -1.38 -27.83 -29.26
N ALA A 471 -0.55 -27.86 -30.31
CA ALA A 471 -1.04 -27.86 -31.69
C ALA A 471 -1.78 -29.16 -32.05
N GLU A 472 -1.38 -30.30 -31.47
CA GLU A 472 -2.06 -31.59 -31.63
C GLU A 472 -3.42 -31.64 -30.90
N ASP A 473 -3.55 -30.99 -29.74
CA ASP A 473 -4.78 -31.01 -28.93
C ASP A 473 -5.89 -30.14 -29.50
N ASP A 474 -5.59 -28.90 -29.90
CA ASP A 474 -6.53 -27.98 -30.56
C ASP A 474 -5.79 -26.94 -31.42
N LEU A 475 -6.16 -26.84 -32.70
CA LEU A 475 -5.56 -25.91 -33.66
C LEU A 475 -5.60 -24.44 -33.19
N ARG A 476 -6.56 -24.07 -32.33
CA ARG A 476 -6.68 -22.70 -31.78
C ARG A 476 -5.56 -22.35 -30.79
N LEU A 477 -4.82 -23.34 -30.29
CA LEU A 477 -3.70 -23.16 -29.36
C LEU A 477 -2.36 -22.95 -30.08
N GLU A 478 -2.28 -23.26 -31.37
CA GLU A 478 -1.07 -23.12 -32.17
C GLU A 478 -0.58 -21.65 -32.18
N GLY A 479 0.71 -21.45 -31.91
CA GLY A 479 1.33 -20.12 -31.91
C GLY A 479 0.91 -19.19 -30.75
N LYS A 480 0.08 -19.64 -29.79
CA LYS A 480 -0.31 -18.81 -28.63
C LYS A 480 0.83 -18.61 -27.60
N LEU A 481 1.92 -19.37 -27.71
CA LEU A 481 3.12 -19.28 -26.86
C LEU A 481 4.38 -18.81 -27.61
N THR A 482 4.21 -18.10 -28.73
CA THR A 482 5.34 -17.47 -29.43
C THR A 482 6.02 -16.43 -28.53
N ASP A 483 7.35 -16.41 -28.52
CA ASP A 483 8.19 -15.51 -27.72
C ASP A 483 8.08 -15.62 -26.18
N VAL A 484 7.42 -16.67 -25.67
CA VAL A 484 7.27 -16.93 -24.22
C VAL A 484 8.55 -17.54 -23.63
N PHE A 485 9.18 -18.49 -24.32
CA PHE A 485 10.44 -19.12 -23.88
C PHE A 485 11.61 -18.63 -24.75
N PRO A 486 12.83 -18.43 -24.20
CA PRO A 486 13.25 -18.63 -22.80
C PRO A 486 12.91 -17.46 -21.86
N ARG A 487 12.31 -16.40 -22.39
CA ARG A 487 12.17 -15.09 -21.76
C ARG A 487 11.39 -15.12 -20.44
N ASP A 488 10.18 -15.65 -20.45
CA ASP A 488 9.28 -15.63 -19.30
C ASP A 488 9.72 -16.67 -18.25
N PHE A 489 10.33 -17.78 -18.69
CA PHE A 489 10.99 -18.73 -17.81
C PHE A 489 12.18 -18.13 -17.07
N PHE A 490 13.00 -17.33 -17.77
CA PHE A 490 14.11 -16.60 -17.15
C PHE A 490 13.60 -15.60 -16.10
N ALA A 491 12.54 -14.85 -16.39
CA ALA A 491 11.90 -13.95 -15.43
C ALA A 491 11.39 -14.70 -14.18
N PHE A 492 10.74 -15.85 -14.36
CA PHE A 492 10.32 -16.73 -13.26
C PHE A 492 11.51 -17.23 -12.41
N CYS A 493 12.61 -17.62 -13.06
CA CYS A 493 13.83 -18.05 -12.39
C CYS A 493 14.45 -16.93 -11.54
N ASN A 494 14.32 -15.68 -11.98
CA ASN A 494 14.88 -14.51 -11.31
C ASN A 494 14.03 -14.02 -10.13
N SER A 495 12.70 -14.19 -10.18
CA SER A 495 11.79 -13.61 -9.18
C SER A 495 12.12 -14.01 -7.73
N PRO A 496 12.19 -13.09 -6.76
CA PRO A 496 12.54 -13.43 -5.37
C PRO A 496 11.32 -13.90 -4.58
N TYR A 497 10.11 -13.63 -5.08
CA TYR A 497 8.84 -13.83 -4.37
C TYR A 497 8.18 -15.18 -4.67
N ILE A 498 8.84 -16.09 -5.39
CA ILE A 498 8.27 -17.42 -5.67
C ILE A 498 8.20 -18.23 -4.38
N LYS A 499 6.97 -18.51 -3.96
CA LYS A 499 6.65 -19.32 -2.77
C LYS A 499 6.54 -20.80 -3.14
N LYS A 500 6.46 -21.65 -2.10
CA LYS A 500 6.15 -23.08 -2.25
C LYS A 500 4.78 -23.32 -2.88
N LYS A 501 3.83 -22.40 -2.69
CA LYS A 501 2.54 -22.40 -3.38
C LYS A 501 2.61 -21.37 -4.51
N PRO A 502 2.20 -21.70 -5.74
CA PRO A 502 2.15 -20.71 -6.81
C PRO A 502 1.07 -19.66 -6.52
N ASP A 503 1.40 -18.40 -6.73
CA ASP A 503 0.49 -17.27 -6.52
C ASP A 503 -0.40 -17.01 -7.76
N ASN A 504 0.02 -17.44 -8.96
CA ASN A 504 -0.71 -17.29 -10.23
C ASN A 504 -0.46 -18.49 -11.18
N LEU A 505 -1.17 -18.49 -12.32
CA LEU A 505 -1.08 -19.56 -13.34
C LEU A 505 0.33 -19.67 -13.96
N ASN A 506 1.00 -18.53 -14.21
CA ASN A 506 2.36 -18.49 -14.74
C ASN A 506 3.37 -19.20 -13.83
N SER A 507 3.35 -18.85 -12.54
CA SER A 507 4.22 -19.45 -11.52
C SER A 507 3.96 -20.94 -11.38
N ALA A 508 2.72 -21.38 -11.54
CA ALA A 508 2.36 -22.79 -11.50
C ALA A 508 2.89 -23.57 -12.70
N ALA A 509 2.73 -23.01 -13.91
CA ALA A 509 3.24 -23.59 -15.14
C ALA A 509 4.76 -23.78 -15.06
N TRP A 510 5.51 -22.75 -14.69
CA TRP A 510 6.96 -22.84 -14.57
C TRP A 510 7.44 -23.71 -13.40
N SER A 511 6.66 -23.79 -12.31
CA SER A 511 6.94 -24.75 -11.24
C SER A 511 6.89 -26.18 -11.76
N LEU A 512 5.85 -26.54 -12.53
CA LEU A 512 5.74 -27.86 -13.16
C LEU A 512 6.82 -28.08 -14.22
N PHE A 513 7.18 -27.04 -14.98
CA PHE A 513 8.25 -27.10 -15.96
C PHE A 513 9.60 -27.50 -15.33
N ILE A 514 9.94 -26.98 -14.14
CA ILE A 514 11.16 -27.39 -13.42
C ILE A 514 11.20 -28.91 -13.19
N SER A 515 10.07 -29.55 -12.88
CA SER A 515 10.02 -31.00 -12.70
C SER A 515 10.30 -31.77 -14.00
N LEU A 516 9.87 -31.25 -15.15
CA LEU A 516 10.14 -31.87 -16.45
C LEU A 516 11.64 -31.86 -16.81
N VAL A 517 12.37 -30.82 -16.38
CA VAL A 517 13.82 -30.72 -16.56
C VAL A 517 14.57 -31.85 -15.85
N GLU A 518 14.01 -32.40 -14.76
CA GLU A 518 14.67 -33.49 -14.03
C GLU A 518 14.37 -34.85 -14.62
N LYS A 519 13.15 -35.02 -15.11
CA LYS A 519 12.65 -36.30 -15.59
C LYS A 519 11.47 -36.06 -16.52
N GLU A 520 11.53 -36.70 -17.68
CA GLU A 520 10.37 -36.76 -18.57
C GLU A 520 9.14 -37.30 -17.82
N SER A 521 8.00 -36.67 -18.07
CA SER A 521 6.70 -37.03 -17.50
C SER A 521 5.71 -37.38 -18.62
N SER A 522 4.46 -37.67 -18.26
CA SER A 522 3.39 -37.88 -19.24
C SER A 522 3.15 -36.63 -20.08
N ASP A 523 2.72 -36.83 -21.32
CA ASP A 523 2.38 -35.75 -22.25
C ASP A 523 1.30 -34.82 -21.66
N ASP A 524 0.40 -35.36 -20.83
CA ASP A 524 -0.57 -34.61 -20.01
C ASP A 524 0.06 -33.48 -19.18
N ILE A 525 1.26 -33.67 -18.63
CA ILE A 525 1.95 -32.63 -17.83
C ILE A 525 2.53 -31.54 -18.74
N TYR A 526 3.06 -31.91 -19.91
CA TYR A 526 3.52 -30.94 -20.90
C TYR A 526 2.35 -30.07 -21.39
N LEU A 527 1.23 -30.72 -21.73
CA LEU A 527 0.01 -30.04 -22.16
C LEU A 527 -0.54 -29.12 -21.06
N LEU A 528 -0.57 -29.59 -19.80
CA LEU A 528 -1.00 -28.79 -18.65
C LEU A 528 -0.16 -27.50 -18.50
N ILE A 529 1.16 -27.58 -18.65
CA ILE A 529 2.03 -26.38 -18.57
C ILE A 529 1.67 -25.39 -19.67
N GLY A 530 1.53 -25.88 -20.91
CA GLY A 530 1.17 -25.03 -22.05
C GLY A 530 -0.17 -24.32 -21.85
N LEU A 531 -1.21 -25.06 -21.43
CA LEU A 531 -2.54 -24.51 -21.18
C LEU A 531 -2.56 -23.48 -20.05
N LEU A 532 -1.79 -23.67 -18.98
CA LEU A 532 -1.66 -22.70 -17.89
C LEU A 532 -0.99 -21.39 -18.36
N LEU A 533 0.02 -21.47 -19.22
CA LEU A 533 0.67 -20.29 -19.81
C LEU A 533 -0.29 -19.54 -20.76
N ILE A 534 -1.05 -20.27 -21.58
CA ILE A 534 -2.05 -19.68 -22.47
C ILE A 534 -3.14 -18.95 -21.66
N ALA A 535 -3.69 -19.58 -20.63
CA ALA A 535 -4.69 -18.95 -19.76
C ALA A 535 -4.15 -17.66 -19.11
N HIS A 536 -2.89 -17.66 -18.69
CA HIS A 536 -2.21 -16.47 -18.16
C HIS A 536 -2.08 -15.36 -19.21
N ASN A 537 -1.62 -15.69 -20.41
CA ASN A 537 -1.42 -14.73 -21.49
C ASN A 537 -2.74 -14.10 -21.95
N ILE A 538 -3.79 -14.91 -22.10
CA ILE A 538 -5.13 -14.41 -22.44
C ILE A 538 -5.65 -13.49 -21.33
N ARG A 539 -5.47 -13.83 -20.05
CA ARG A 539 -5.83 -12.93 -18.95
C ARG A 539 -5.10 -11.59 -19.06
N ASN A 540 -3.79 -11.60 -19.25
CA ASN A 540 -2.98 -10.38 -19.28
C ASN A 540 -3.34 -9.47 -20.45
N LYS A 541 -3.80 -10.05 -21.57
CA LYS A 541 -4.29 -9.29 -22.73
C LYS A 541 -5.46 -8.36 -22.37
N TYR A 542 -6.30 -8.74 -21.42
CA TYR A 542 -7.57 -8.05 -21.13
C TYR A 542 -7.60 -7.26 -19.81
N VAL A 543 -6.53 -7.31 -19.02
CA VAL A 543 -6.38 -6.52 -17.79
C VAL A 543 -5.58 -5.26 -18.10
N HIS A 544 -6.16 -4.08 -17.88
CA HIS A 544 -5.43 -2.84 -18.12
C HIS A 544 -4.33 -2.64 -17.06
N PRO A 545 -3.05 -2.44 -17.44
CA PRO A 545 -1.95 -2.35 -16.48
C PRO A 545 -2.02 -1.10 -15.59
N LEU A 546 -2.44 0.04 -16.14
CA LEU A 546 -2.43 1.34 -15.45
C LEU A 546 -3.77 1.78 -14.86
N ARG A 547 -4.89 1.10 -15.18
CA ARG A 547 -6.24 1.51 -14.78
C ARG A 547 -6.94 0.31 -14.19
N ASN A 548 -7.74 0.52 -13.15
CA ASN A 548 -8.65 -0.51 -12.67
C ASN A 548 -9.84 -0.61 -13.65
N SER A 549 -9.60 -1.16 -14.83
CA SER A 549 -10.61 -1.38 -15.88
C SER A 549 -10.19 -2.56 -16.76
N PHE A 550 -11.16 -3.20 -17.40
CA PHE A 550 -10.90 -4.19 -18.43
C PHE A 550 -10.63 -3.50 -19.76
N LEU A 551 -9.80 -4.11 -20.61
CA LEU A 551 -9.69 -3.73 -22.01
C LEU A 551 -10.86 -4.34 -22.80
N GLU A 552 -11.18 -3.80 -23.96
CA GLU A 552 -12.27 -4.29 -24.80
C GLU A 552 -11.93 -5.67 -25.39
N LEU A 553 -12.97 -6.49 -25.66
CA LEU A 553 -12.78 -7.79 -26.29
C LEU A 553 -12.38 -7.58 -27.74
N GLU A 554 -11.19 -8.05 -28.11
CA GLU A 554 -10.72 -7.96 -29.50
C GLU A 554 -11.25 -9.12 -30.35
N ASP A 555 -11.40 -10.31 -29.75
CA ASP A 555 -11.80 -11.54 -30.42
C ASP A 555 -12.77 -12.35 -29.54
N GLU A 556 -14.00 -12.57 -30.02
CA GLU A 556 -14.98 -13.40 -29.31
C GLU A 556 -14.52 -14.86 -29.16
N ALA A 557 -13.64 -15.35 -30.04
CA ALA A 557 -13.10 -16.70 -29.95
C ALA A 557 -12.24 -16.91 -28.70
N ASP A 558 -11.67 -15.84 -28.11
CA ASP A 558 -10.89 -15.94 -26.87
C ASP A 558 -11.77 -16.36 -25.67
N VAL A 559 -13.08 -16.06 -25.69
CA VAL A 559 -14.03 -16.50 -24.64
C VAL A 559 -14.19 -18.01 -24.68
N GLU A 560 -14.46 -18.57 -25.86
CA GLU A 560 -14.58 -20.02 -26.09
C GLU A 560 -13.27 -20.75 -25.79
N LEU A 561 -12.14 -20.14 -26.17
CA LEU A 561 -10.82 -20.69 -25.91
C LEU A 561 -10.53 -20.75 -24.41
N MET A 562 -10.80 -19.67 -23.66
CA MET A 562 -10.62 -19.66 -22.20
C MET A 562 -11.50 -20.71 -21.52
N ARG A 563 -12.75 -20.85 -21.94
CA ARG A 563 -13.67 -21.88 -21.44
C ARG A 563 -13.12 -23.29 -21.69
N TYR A 564 -12.68 -23.58 -22.91
CA TYR A 564 -12.06 -24.86 -23.28
C TYR A 564 -10.80 -25.15 -22.44
N VAL A 565 -9.86 -24.20 -22.41
CA VAL A 565 -8.61 -24.31 -21.65
C VAL A 565 -8.91 -24.58 -20.18
N THR A 566 -9.93 -23.92 -19.62
CA THR A 566 -10.30 -24.08 -18.21
C THR A 566 -10.73 -25.50 -17.88
N TYR A 567 -11.66 -26.06 -18.66
CA TYR A 567 -12.12 -27.45 -18.44
C TYR A 567 -11.00 -28.46 -18.64
N LYS A 568 -10.17 -28.27 -19.67
CA LYS A 568 -9.04 -29.16 -19.96
C LYS A 568 -8.01 -29.15 -18.84
N VAL A 569 -7.61 -27.97 -18.34
CA VAL A 569 -6.67 -27.84 -17.21
C VAL A 569 -7.22 -28.52 -15.96
N ILE A 570 -8.49 -28.30 -15.64
CA ILE A 570 -9.13 -28.92 -14.46
C ILE A 570 -9.10 -30.46 -14.60
N ASN A 571 -9.50 -30.99 -15.76
CA ASN A 571 -9.45 -32.42 -16.05
C ASN A 571 -8.04 -32.99 -15.88
N LEU A 572 -7.02 -32.32 -16.44
CA LEU A 572 -5.62 -32.77 -16.34
C LEU A 572 -5.13 -32.78 -14.89
N ILE A 573 -5.43 -31.74 -14.09
CA ILE A 573 -5.02 -31.66 -12.68
C ILE A 573 -5.67 -32.74 -11.83
N ILE A 574 -6.95 -33.03 -12.03
CA ILE A 574 -7.68 -34.05 -11.24
C ILE A 574 -7.15 -35.46 -11.54
N ASN A 575 -6.88 -35.75 -12.81
CA ASN A 575 -6.57 -37.10 -13.26
C ASN A 575 -5.08 -37.45 -13.14
N ASN A 576 -4.18 -36.46 -13.08
CA ASN A 576 -2.73 -36.68 -13.04
C ASN A 576 -2.12 -36.53 -11.65
N GLU A 577 -0.94 -37.12 -11.49
CA GLU A 577 -0.06 -36.94 -10.32
C GLU A 577 1.39 -36.78 -10.77
N LEU A 578 2.11 -35.87 -10.14
CA LEU A 578 3.53 -35.64 -10.31
C LEU A 578 4.19 -35.56 -8.94
N LYS A 579 5.31 -36.26 -8.77
CA LYS A 579 6.15 -36.18 -7.57
C LYS A 579 7.57 -35.84 -8.01
N GLY A 580 8.18 -34.84 -7.38
CA GLY A 580 9.50 -34.32 -7.76
C GLY A 580 9.78 -32.98 -7.10
N THR A 581 10.64 -32.17 -7.72
CA THR A 581 10.94 -30.79 -7.31
C THR A 581 9.70 -29.89 -7.27
N ALA A 582 8.79 -30.05 -8.22
CA ALA A 582 7.40 -29.70 -8.07
C ALA A 582 6.52 -30.96 -8.03
N SER A 583 5.53 -30.94 -7.15
CA SER A 583 4.50 -31.96 -7.06
C SER A 583 3.17 -31.44 -7.56
N LEU A 584 2.52 -32.25 -8.39
CA LEU A 584 1.11 -32.16 -8.70
C LEU A 584 0.44 -33.30 -7.93
N SER A 585 -0.32 -32.96 -6.90
CA SER A 585 -1.08 -33.97 -6.19
C SER A 585 -2.41 -33.36 -5.78
N TYR A 586 -3.47 -33.93 -6.31
CA TYR A 586 -4.80 -33.61 -5.83
C TYR A 586 -5.03 -34.37 -4.52
N LYS A 587 -5.24 -33.64 -3.41
CA LYS A 587 -5.26 -34.19 -2.05
C LYS A 587 -6.46 -35.10 -1.73
N TYR A 588 -7.41 -35.24 -2.65
CA TYR A 588 -8.73 -35.81 -2.36
C TYR A 588 -9.09 -37.00 -3.27
N LYS A 589 -8.08 -37.72 -3.77
CA LYS A 589 -8.28 -39.02 -4.45
C LYS A 589 -8.70 -40.12 -3.48
#